data_AF-A0A833ZIY7-F1
#
_entry.id   AF-A0A833ZIY7-F1
#
_cell.length_a   1.000
_cell.length_b   1.000
_cell.length_c   1.000
_cell.angle_alpha   90.00
_cell.angle_beta   90.00
_cell.angle_gamma   90.00
#
_symmetry.space_group_name_H-M   'P 1'
#
loop_
_entity.id
_entity.type
_entity.pdbx_description
1 polymer ?
#
loop_
_entity_poly.entity_id
_entity_poly.type
_entity_poly.pdbx_seq_one_letter_code
_entity_poly.pdbx_strand_id
1 'polypeptide(L)'
;MMLQATEPHTGQALEDLQESVACCRPQEVSVQLARFCEQCKQHRACRFLAAQKGAYPILLAAWKLAAAGDQGLVLQVLNALSALIDGQPDLLDTQGLKLLMATLAQNADATDLICTGIRCIRHACLKHEQNRQNLVKAGVLPLLTGAITRHSHCADVVREACWGLRIMTFDDDIRVPFGHAHDHAKMIVQENKGLKVLIEAAKAFPDNPSILSELCSTLSRLAVRNEFCQEVVDLGGLGVLMALLADCIDHQDLVKQVLSALRAIAGNDDVKDAIVRAGGTECIVAAMTQHLASPQVCEQSCAALCVLALRKPENSQVIVEGGGALAALEAMKAHPKEAGVQKQACMLIRNLVARSQAFSQLILDLGAEALIVQARVAHRDCEDVAKAALRDLGCHVELRELWTGQKGNLAP
;
A
#
# COMPACT_ATOMS: atom_id res chain seq x y z
N MET A 1 5.17 17.95 -34.52
CA MET A 1 3.98 18.59 -35.12
C MET A 1 3.12 19.11 -33.96
N MET A 2 3.25 20.42 -33.72
CA MET A 2 2.47 21.34 -32.89
C MET A 2 1.94 20.90 -31.50
N LEU A 3 2.68 21.30 -30.46
CA LEU A 3 2.21 21.57 -29.08
C LEU A 3 1.60 22.99 -29.00
N GLN A 4 0.60 23.29 -29.81
CA GLN A 4 -0.14 24.57 -29.75
C GLN A 4 -1.64 24.28 -29.76
N ALA A 5 -2.24 24.05 -28.59
CA ALA A 5 -3.69 24.05 -28.43
C ALA A 5 -4.25 24.14 -26.97
N THR A 6 -3.45 24.47 -25.94
CA THR A 6 -4.00 24.67 -24.57
C THR A 6 -3.49 25.94 -23.85
N GLU A 7 -2.63 26.72 -24.50
CA GLU A 7 -1.97 27.90 -23.90
C GLU A 7 -2.89 29.06 -23.44
N PRO A 8 -4.05 29.38 -24.06
CA PRO A 8 -4.79 30.59 -23.69
C PRO A 8 -5.53 30.49 -22.36
N HIS A 9 -6.02 29.30 -22.00
CA HIS A 9 -7.09 29.21 -21.01
C HIS A 9 -6.61 29.19 -19.56
N THR A 10 -5.49 28.51 -19.27
CA THR A 10 -4.94 28.42 -17.90
C THR A 10 -4.35 29.74 -17.41
N GLY A 11 -3.76 30.53 -18.30
CA GLY A 11 -3.28 31.88 -17.98
C GLY A 11 -4.43 32.80 -17.58
N GLN A 12 -5.46 32.89 -18.42
CA GLN A 12 -6.58 33.80 -18.20
C GLN A 12 -7.33 33.49 -16.90
N ALA A 13 -7.64 32.22 -16.62
CA ALA A 13 -8.36 31.88 -15.39
C ALA A 13 -7.55 32.20 -14.13
N LEU A 14 -6.22 32.12 -14.20
CA LEU A 14 -5.36 32.48 -13.07
C LEU A 14 -5.27 33.99 -12.86
N GLU A 15 -5.21 34.77 -13.94
CA GLU A 15 -5.25 36.23 -13.91
C GLU A 15 -6.60 36.72 -13.36
N ASP A 16 -7.71 36.17 -13.87
CA ASP A 16 -9.07 36.46 -13.38
C ASP A 16 -9.21 36.12 -11.88
N LEU A 17 -8.63 35.00 -11.44
CA LEU A 17 -8.62 34.59 -10.03
C LEU A 17 -7.81 35.58 -9.18
N GLN A 18 -6.64 36.00 -9.66
CA GLN A 18 -5.79 36.97 -8.95
C GLN A 18 -6.51 38.30 -8.74
N GLU A 19 -7.19 38.81 -9.76
CA GLU A 19 -7.97 40.05 -9.67
C GLU A 19 -9.14 39.90 -8.68
N SER A 20 -9.88 38.79 -8.76
CA SER A 20 -11.01 38.49 -7.86
C SER A 20 -10.58 38.43 -6.38
N VAL A 21 -9.42 37.82 -6.12
CA VAL A 21 -8.82 37.74 -4.78
C VAL A 21 -8.38 39.12 -4.30
N ALA A 22 -7.70 39.90 -5.14
CA ALA A 22 -7.26 41.26 -4.80
C ALA A 22 -8.42 42.19 -4.47
N CYS A 23 -9.55 42.03 -5.17
CA CYS A 23 -10.77 42.79 -4.95
C CYS A 23 -11.66 42.26 -3.81
N CYS A 24 -11.26 41.18 -3.12
CA CYS A 24 -12.03 40.55 -2.04
C CYS A 24 -13.48 40.22 -2.42
N ARG A 25 -13.71 39.62 -3.60
CA ARG A 25 -15.06 39.28 -4.11
C ARG A 25 -15.30 37.75 -4.05
N PRO A 26 -15.88 37.20 -2.97
CA PRO A 26 -15.92 35.75 -2.73
C PRO A 26 -16.65 34.96 -3.82
N GLN A 27 -17.74 35.52 -4.37
CA GLN A 27 -18.51 34.88 -5.44
C GLN A 27 -17.72 34.76 -6.74
N GLU A 28 -16.97 35.80 -7.13
CA GLU A 28 -16.11 35.77 -8.31
C GLU A 28 -14.93 34.82 -8.10
N VAL A 29 -14.31 34.85 -6.90
CA VAL A 29 -13.24 33.91 -6.52
C VAL A 29 -13.74 32.46 -6.65
N SER A 30 -14.95 32.17 -6.20
CA SER A 30 -15.56 30.83 -6.29
C SER A 30 -15.63 30.31 -7.72
N VAL A 31 -16.14 31.14 -8.64
CA VAL A 31 -16.25 30.80 -10.07
C VAL A 31 -14.88 30.56 -10.69
N GLN A 32 -13.91 31.43 -10.39
CA GLN A 32 -12.57 31.32 -10.96
C GLN A 32 -11.79 30.13 -10.39
N LEU A 33 -11.96 29.78 -9.11
CA LEU A 33 -11.38 28.58 -8.50
C LEU A 33 -11.87 27.30 -9.19
N ALA A 34 -13.17 27.20 -9.47
CA ALA A 34 -13.74 26.05 -10.16
C ALA A 34 -13.14 25.90 -11.57
N ARG A 35 -13.06 27.00 -12.33
CA ARG A 35 -12.47 27.04 -13.67
C ARG A 35 -10.99 26.66 -13.65
N PHE A 36 -10.22 27.22 -12.72
CA PHE A 36 -8.80 26.93 -12.56
C PHE A 36 -8.56 25.46 -12.18
N CYS A 37 -9.38 24.92 -11.26
CA CYS A 37 -9.31 23.52 -10.84
C CYS A 37 -9.52 22.57 -12.03
N GLU A 38 -10.52 22.85 -12.87
CA GLU A 38 -10.82 22.03 -14.05
C GLU A 38 -9.66 22.03 -15.05
N GLN A 39 -9.06 23.19 -15.30
CA GLN A 39 -7.90 23.31 -16.17
C GLN A 39 -6.67 22.55 -15.64
N CYS A 40 -6.44 22.59 -14.32
CA CYS A 40 -5.38 21.79 -13.71
C CYS A 40 -5.62 20.29 -13.84
N LYS A 41 -6.88 19.83 -13.88
CA LYS A 41 -7.21 18.40 -14.03
C LYS A 41 -6.96 17.87 -15.44
N GLN A 42 -7.00 18.71 -16.47
CA GLN A 42 -6.86 18.29 -17.87
C GLN A 42 -5.51 17.63 -18.18
N HIS A 43 -4.41 18.34 -17.94
CA HIS A 43 -3.07 17.87 -18.29
C HIS A 43 -2.01 18.30 -17.29
N ARG A 44 -0.99 17.46 -17.10
CA ARG A 44 0.18 17.76 -16.26
C ARG A 44 0.88 19.06 -16.68
N ALA A 45 0.92 19.35 -17.98
CA ALA A 45 1.49 20.59 -18.52
C ALA A 45 0.76 21.84 -18.01
N CYS A 46 -0.58 21.80 -17.88
CA CYS A 46 -1.37 22.91 -17.34
C CYS A 46 -1.00 23.20 -15.89
N ARG A 47 -0.83 22.16 -15.06
CA ARG A 47 -0.41 22.29 -13.65
C ARG A 47 0.98 22.91 -13.53
N PHE A 48 1.91 22.47 -14.37
CA PHE A 48 3.27 22.98 -14.38
C PHE A 48 3.32 24.44 -14.84
N LEU A 49 2.58 24.80 -15.88
CA LEU A 49 2.48 26.17 -16.35
C LEU A 49 1.82 27.09 -15.29
N ALA A 50 0.74 26.63 -14.65
CA ALA A 50 0.10 27.36 -13.56
C ALA A 50 1.08 27.62 -12.41
N ALA A 51 1.88 26.62 -12.05
CA ALA A 51 2.92 26.75 -11.03
C ALA A 51 3.97 27.82 -11.43
N GLN A 52 4.47 27.78 -12.67
CA GLN A 52 5.41 28.79 -13.19
C GLN A 52 4.81 30.20 -13.19
N LYS A 53 3.51 30.33 -13.42
CA LYS A 53 2.77 31.61 -13.38
C LYS A 53 2.39 32.07 -11.96
N GLY A 54 2.86 31.41 -10.91
CA GLY A 54 2.63 31.86 -9.53
C GLY A 54 1.25 31.49 -8.98
N ALA A 55 0.67 30.37 -9.41
CA ALA A 55 -0.64 29.94 -8.91
C ALA A 55 -0.67 29.67 -7.40
N TYR A 56 0.41 29.14 -6.82
CA TYR A 56 0.43 28.81 -5.39
C TYR A 56 0.22 30.04 -4.48
N PRO A 57 0.97 31.15 -4.63
CA PRO A 57 0.70 32.39 -3.88
C PRO A 57 -0.74 32.91 -3.99
N ILE A 58 -1.33 32.81 -5.19
CA ILE A 58 -2.72 33.26 -5.43
C ILE A 58 -3.71 32.37 -4.67
N LEU A 59 -3.56 31.05 -4.75
CA LEU A 59 -4.39 30.11 -3.99
C LEU A 59 -4.21 30.27 -2.48
N LEU A 60 -2.99 30.53 -2.02
CA LEU A 60 -2.70 30.77 -0.60
C LEU A 60 -3.37 32.05 -0.09
N ALA A 61 -3.42 33.11 -0.91
CA ALA A 61 -4.16 34.33 -0.59
C ALA A 61 -5.67 34.09 -0.55
N ALA A 62 -6.22 33.38 -1.55
CA ALA A 62 -7.63 32.97 -1.57
C ALA A 62 -7.99 32.12 -0.34
N TRP A 63 -7.11 31.21 0.07
CA TRP A 63 -7.29 30.39 1.26
C TRP A 63 -7.38 31.25 2.52
N LYS A 64 -6.44 32.17 2.71
CA LYS A 64 -6.43 33.05 3.89
C LYS A 64 -7.68 33.93 3.96
N LEU A 65 -8.19 34.38 2.81
CA LEU A 65 -9.45 35.10 2.71
C LEU A 65 -10.63 34.21 3.15
N ALA A 66 -10.70 32.99 2.62
CA ALA A 66 -11.79 32.04 2.90
C ALA A 66 -11.80 31.53 4.36
N ALA A 67 -10.62 31.39 4.96
CA ALA A 67 -10.45 30.93 6.35
C ALA A 67 -11.13 31.84 7.38
N ALA A 68 -11.54 33.07 7.00
CA ALA A 68 -12.27 34.00 7.84
C ALA A 68 -13.76 33.65 8.06
N GLY A 69 -14.29 32.59 7.43
CA GLY A 69 -15.65 32.11 7.75
C GLY A 69 -16.42 31.42 6.62
N ASP A 70 -15.81 31.12 5.47
CA ASP A 70 -16.50 30.49 4.34
C ASP A 70 -15.95 29.08 4.07
N GLN A 71 -16.58 28.07 4.69
CA GLN A 71 -16.21 26.67 4.52
C GLN A 71 -16.33 26.18 3.07
N GLY A 72 -17.32 26.69 2.32
CA GLY A 72 -17.53 26.32 0.92
C GLY A 72 -16.40 26.83 0.03
N LEU A 73 -15.97 28.07 0.26
CA LEU A 73 -14.83 28.64 -0.44
C LEU A 73 -13.51 27.95 -0.05
N VAL A 74 -13.31 27.60 1.23
CA VAL A 74 -12.15 26.81 1.66
C VAL A 74 -12.10 25.48 0.91
N LEU A 75 -13.23 24.78 0.77
CA LEU A 75 -13.30 23.51 0.03
C LEU A 75 -12.90 23.68 -1.44
N GLN A 76 -13.35 24.75 -2.09
CA GLN A 76 -12.98 25.05 -3.48
C GLN A 76 -11.50 25.37 -3.62
N VAL A 77 -10.94 26.12 -2.67
CA VAL A 77 -9.50 26.40 -2.62
C VAL A 77 -8.70 25.12 -2.44
N LEU A 78 -9.09 24.22 -1.53
CA LEU A 78 -8.41 22.94 -1.34
C LEU A 78 -8.51 22.03 -2.57
N ASN A 79 -9.64 22.03 -3.28
CA ASN A 79 -9.78 21.29 -4.54
C ASN A 79 -8.85 21.83 -5.64
N ALA A 80 -8.76 23.16 -5.78
CA ALA A 80 -7.83 23.81 -6.71
C ALA A 80 -6.37 23.53 -6.32
N LEU A 81 -6.04 23.60 -5.03
CA LEU A 81 -4.72 23.30 -4.50
C LEU A 81 -4.34 21.85 -4.75
N SER A 82 -5.21 20.89 -4.44
CA SER A 82 -5.01 19.46 -4.70
C SER A 82 -4.68 19.19 -6.16
N ALA A 83 -5.39 19.85 -7.09
CA ALA A 83 -5.14 19.70 -8.52
C ALA A 83 -3.80 20.31 -8.95
N LEU A 84 -3.38 21.42 -8.35
CA LEU A 84 -2.11 22.07 -8.65
C LEU A 84 -0.90 21.26 -8.16
N ILE A 85 -0.95 20.75 -6.92
CA ILE A 85 0.18 20.07 -6.27
C ILE A 85 0.31 18.59 -6.63
N ASP A 86 -0.66 18.01 -7.33
CA ASP A 86 -0.59 16.63 -7.81
C ASP A 86 0.55 16.44 -8.83
N GLY A 87 1.63 15.80 -8.35
CA GLY A 87 2.89 15.63 -9.08
C GLY A 87 3.89 16.78 -8.90
N GLN A 88 3.62 17.73 -8.01
CA GLN A 88 4.45 18.90 -7.71
C GLN A 88 4.48 19.20 -6.19
N PRO A 89 4.98 18.27 -5.36
CA PRO A 89 4.94 18.39 -3.90
C PRO A 89 5.71 19.60 -3.36
N ASP A 90 6.74 20.07 -4.07
CA ASP A 90 7.61 21.18 -3.66
C ASP A 90 6.89 22.55 -3.65
N LEU A 91 5.70 22.67 -4.26
CA LEU A 91 4.94 23.92 -4.28
C LEU A 91 4.38 24.28 -2.90
N LEU A 92 4.01 23.27 -2.09
CA LEU A 92 3.39 23.52 -0.79
C LEU A 92 4.46 23.76 0.26
N ASP A 93 4.74 25.04 0.52
CA ASP A 93 5.74 25.45 1.50
C ASP A 93 5.31 25.20 2.96
N THR A 94 6.23 25.46 3.89
CA THR A 94 6.00 25.28 5.33
C THR A 94 4.80 26.10 5.86
N GLN A 95 4.51 27.27 5.28
CA GLN A 95 3.35 28.07 5.68
C GLN A 95 2.05 27.40 5.22
N GLY A 96 2.02 26.93 3.98
CA GLY A 96 0.89 26.18 3.42
C GLY A 96 0.61 24.89 4.17
N LEU A 97 1.64 24.12 4.53
CA LEU A 97 1.50 22.91 5.34
C LEU A 97 0.88 23.19 6.72
N LYS A 98 1.33 24.26 7.39
CA LYS A 98 0.75 24.68 8.68
C LYS A 98 -0.70 25.12 8.54
N LEU A 99 -1.01 25.90 7.49
CA LEU A 99 -2.38 26.33 7.22
C LEU A 99 -3.29 25.14 6.88
N LEU A 100 -2.78 24.14 6.16
CA LEU A 100 -3.49 22.89 5.87
C LEU A 100 -3.89 22.17 7.15
N MET A 101 -2.92 21.95 8.04
CA MET A 101 -3.15 21.28 9.32
C MET A 101 -4.13 22.06 10.21
N ALA A 102 -3.99 23.38 10.29
CA ALA A 102 -4.92 24.22 11.06
C ALA A 102 -6.34 24.17 10.49
N THR A 103 -6.47 24.23 9.16
CA THR A 103 -7.77 24.18 8.46
C THR A 103 -8.47 22.85 8.73
N LEU A 104 -7.76 21.73 8.66
CA LEU A 104 -8.33 20.41 8.91
C LEU A 104 -8.67 20.19 10.39
N ALA A 105 -7.86 20.71 11.31
CA ALA A 105 -8.16 20.66 12.73
C ALA A 105 -9.45 21.43 13.10
N GLN A 106 -9.68 22.59 12.47
CA GLN A 106 -10.89 23.40 12.69
C GLN A 106 -12.14 22.83 12.04
N ASN A 107 -11.99 22.08 10.94
CA ASN A 107 -13.09 21.55 10.13
C ASN A 107 -13.16 20.02 10.23
N ALA A 108 -12.84 19.47 11.39
CA ALA A 108 -12.61 18.05 11.56
C ALA A 108 -13.88 17.19 11.36
N ASP A 109 -15.06 17.79 11.50
CA ASP A 109 -16.37 17.17 11.26
C ASP A 109 -16.90 17.38 9.83
N ALA A 110 -16.25 18.23 9.02
CA ALA A 110 -16.67 18.49 7.65
C ALA A 110 -16.08 17.45 6.69
N THR A 111 -16.88 16.45 6.33
CA THR A 111 -16.48 15.28 5.53
C THR A 111 -15.73 15.64 4.24
N ASP A 112 -16.29 16.52 3.39
CA ASP A 112 -15.68 16.88 2.11
C ASP A 112 -14.37 17.66 2.27
N LEU A 113 -14.28 18.52 3.29
CA LEU A 113 -13.08 19.27 3.62
C LEU A 113 -11.98 18.34 4.12
N ILE A 114 -12.29 17.40 5.00
CA ILE A 114 -11.33 16.42 5.50
C ILE A 114 -10.85 15.51 4.38
N CYS A 115 -11.76 14.99 3.56
CA CYS A 115 -11.43 14.16 2.41
C CYS A 115 -10.46 14.90 1.45
N THR A 116 -10.81 16.13 1.07
CA THR A 116 -9.99 16.93 0.13
C THR A 116 -8.65 17.37 0.76
N GLY A 117 -8.63 17.73 2.04
CA GLY A 117 -7.39 18.10 2.72
C GLY A 117 -6.44 16.92 2.94
N ILE A 118 -6.95 15.73 3.22
CA ILE A 118 -6.13 14.50 3.25
C ILE A 118 -5.55 14.20 1.86
N ARG A 119 -6.32 14.44 0.79
CA ARG A 119 -5.80 14.33 -0.58
C ARG A 119 -4.65 15.33 -0.83
N CYS A 120 -4.78 16.57 -0.37
CA CYS A 120 -3.67 17.55 -0.42
C CYS A 120 -2.43 17.04 0.36
N ILE A 121 -2.61 16.49 1.56
CA ILE A 121 -1.53 15.88 2.36
C ILE A 121 -0.82 14.79 1.54
N ARG A 122 -1.58 13.89 0.90
CA ARG A 122 -1.02 12.82 0.08
C ARG A 122 -0.16 13.36 -1.06
N HIS A 123 -0.68 14.31 -1.83
CA HIS A 123 0.07 14.88 -2.95
C HIS A 123 1.32 15.63 -2.48
N ALA A 124 1.25 16.34 -1.34
CA ALA A 124 2.40 17.03 -0.76
C ALA A 124 3.50 16.09 -0.25
N CYS A 125 3.16 14.85 0.09
CA CYS A 125 4.08 13.88 0.67
C CYS A 125 4.65 12.86 -0.31
N LEU A 126 4.02 12.63 -1.47
CA LEU A 126 4.49 11.64 -2.42
C LEU A 126 5.89 12.03 -2.95
N LYS A 127 6.88 11.14 -2.82
CA LYS A 127 8.29 11.40 -3.15
C LYS A 127 8.87 12.65 -2.47
N HIS A 128 8.36 13.01 -1.30
CA HIS A 128 8.82 14.20 -0.57
C HIS A 128 8.94 13.95 0.94
N GLU A 129 10.14 13.55 1.38
CA GLU A 129 10.38 13.14 2.78
C GLU A 129 10.27 14.29 3.77
N GLN A 130 10.81 15.46 3.45
CA GLN A 130 10.77 16.60 4.38
C GLN A 130 9.32 17.06 4.68
N ASN A 131 8.41 16.97 3.70
CA ASN A 131 7.00 17.28 3.89
C ASN A 131 6.32 16.27 4.81
N ARG A 132 6.61 14.97 4.66
CA ARG A 132 6.15 13.94 5.62
C ARG A 132 6.60 14.27 7.03
N GLN A 133 7.88 14.54 7.25
CA GLN A 133 8.40 14.87 8.58
C GLN A 133 7.75 16.14 9.16
N ASN A 134 7.59 17.19 8.35
CA ASN A 134 6.96 18.44 8.79
C ASN A 134 5.49 18.22 9.20
N LEU A 135 4.75 17.41 8.43
CA LEU A 135 3.36 17.08 8.73
C LEU A 135 3.21 16.15 9.93
N VAL A 136 4.11 15.19 10.12
CA VAL A 136 4.17 14.36 11.33
C VAL A 136 4.40 15.23 12.56
N LYS A 137 5.36 16.16 12.53
CA LYS A 137 5.59 17.14 13.61
C LYS A 137 4.37 18.04 13.85
N ALA A 138 3.56 18.29 12.82
CA ALA A 138 2.35 19.09 12.91
C ALA A 138 1.09 18.30 13.34
N GLY A 139 1.21 16.99 13.61
CA GLY A 139 0.09 16.16 14.10
C GLY A 139 -0.75 15.50 13.02
N VAL A 140 -0.20 15.20 11.84
CA VAL A 140 -0.95 14.53 10.77
C VAL A 140 -1.38 13.10 11.12
N LEU A 141 -0.61 12.37 11.94
CA LEU A 141 -0.92 10.99 12.31
C LEU A 141 -2.21 10.85 13.16
N PRO A 142 -2.40 11.63 14.26
CA PRO A 142 -3.66 11.61 14.99
C PRO A 142 -4.82 12.17 14.17
N LEU A 143 -4.56 13.08 13.23
CA LEU A 143 -5.59 13.57 12.29
C LEU A 143 -6.09 12.44 11.38
N LEU A 144 -5.18 11.66 10.77
CA LEU A 144 -5.54 10.58 9.84
C LEU A 144 -6.28 9.44 10.54
N THR A 145 -5.78 8.99 11.69
CA THR A 145 -6.45 7.95 12.50
C THR A 145 -7.79 8.44 13.08
N GLY A 146 -7.83 9.70 13.52
CA GLY A 146 -9.05 10.38 13.96
C GLY A 146 -10.08 10.51 12.85
N ALA A 147 -9.67 10.78 11.60
CA ALA A 147 -10.57 10.86 10.46
C ALA A 147 -11.26 9.52 10.17
N ILE A 148 -10.53 8.39 10.22
CA ILE A 148 -11.11 7.05 10.07
C ILE A 148 -12.16 6.77 11.16
N THR A 149 -11.85 7.16 12.40
CA THR A 149 -12.75 6.91 13.54
C THR A 149 -13.98 7.80 13.50
N ARG A 150 -13.81 9.09 13.22
CA ARG A 150 -14.90 10.09 13.22
C ARG A 150 -15.83 9.92 12.03
N HIS A 151 -15.29 9.60 10.85
CA HIS A 151 -16.03 9.43 9.61
C HIS A 151 -16.15 7.94 9.24
N SER A 152 -16.38 7.08 10.23
CA SER A 152 -16.35 5.62 10.12
C SER A 152 -17.36 5.02 9.15
N HIS A 153 -18.35 5.80 8.69
CA HIS A 153 -19.35 5.39 7.70
C HIS A 153 -19.15 6.08 6.34
N CYS A 154 -18.15 6.96 6.20
CA CYS A 154 -17.83 7.62 4.94
C CYS A 154 -16.68 6.89 4.24
N ALA A 155 -17.03 6.13 3.20
CA ALA A 155 -16.07 5.35 2.40
C ALA A 155 -14.92 6.23 1.87
N ASP A 156 -15.23 7.42 1.36
CA ASP A 156 -14.22 8.28 0.73
C ASP A 156 -13.20 8.83 1.72
N VAL A 157 -13.64 9.28 2.91
CA VAL A 157 -12.73 9.72 3.97
C VAL A 157 -11.86 8.56 4.46
N VAL A 158 -12.45 7.39 4.71
CA VAL A 158 -11.69 6.22 5.19
C VAL A 158 -10.64 5.79 4.15
N ARG A 159 -11.00 5.78 2.87
CA ARG A 159 -10.05 5.49 1.77
C ARG A 159 -8.90 6.49 1.74
N GLU A 160 -9.20 7.79 1.70
CA GLU A 160 -8.16 8.83 1.64
C GLU A 160 -7.29 8.81 2.90
N ALA A 161 -7.86 8.56 4.08
CA ALA A 161 -7.10 8.45 5.32
C ALA A 161 -6.19 7.22 5.35
N CYS A 162 -6.66 6.06 4.89
CA CYS A 162 -5.84 4.85 4.72
C CYS A 162 -4.64 5.12 3.80
N TRP A 163 -4.92 5.75 2.67
CA TRP A 163 -3.93 6.20 1.70
C TRP A 163 -2.93 7.21 2.30
N GLY A 164 -3.41 8.14 3.13
CA GLY A 164 -2.59 9.08 3.88
C GLY A 164 -1.65 8.37 4.85
N LEU A 165 -2.16 7.42 5.64
CA LEU A 165 -1.35 6.62 6.58
C LEU A 165 -0.24 5.86 5.84
N ARG A 166 -0.56 5.21 4.71
CA ARG A 166 0.45 4.48 3.94
C ARG A 166 1.54 5.40 3.39
N ILE A 167 1.18 6.57 2.86
CA ILE A 167 2.18 7.53 2.34
C ILE A 167 3.15 8.01 3.43
N MET A 168 2.70 8.13 4.68
CA MET A 168 3.62 8.46 5.79
C MET A 168 4.69 7.39 6.02
N THR A 169 4.50 6.18 5.52
CA THR A 169 5.43 5.04 5.67
C THR A 169 6.28 4.76 4.42
N PHE A 170 6.24 5.65 3.41
CA PHE A 170 7.00 5.44 2.17
C PHE A 170 8.46 5.89 2.29
N ASP A 171 9.34 5.17 1.60
CA ASP A 171 10.75 5.48 1.42
C ASP A 171 11.03 5.65 -0.08
N ASP A 172 10.48 6.74 -0.64
CA ASP A 172 10.35 6.97 -2.09
C ASP A 172 10.98 8.29 -2.56
N ASP A 173 11.66 9.02 -1.68
CA ASP A 173 12.34 10.28 -2.00
C ASP A 173 13.84 10.07 -2.18
N ILE A 174 14.27 9.98 -3.43
CA ILE A 174 15.68 9.76 -3.79
C ILE A 174 16.61 10.92 -3.44
N ARG A 175 16.07 12.08 -3.04
CA ARG A 175 16.86 13.28 -2.70
C ARG A 175 17.44 13.20 -1.31
N VAL A 176 16.98 12.26 -0.47
CA VAL A 176 17.50 12.01 0.87
C VAL A 176 18.00 10.57 0.97
N PRO A 177 19.06 10.31 1.75
CA PRO A 177 19.62 8.96 1.85
C PRO A 177 18.76 8.00 2.69
N PHE A 178 18.01 8.52 3.66
CA PHE A 178 17.19 7.73 4.58
C PHE A 178 15.89 8.48 4.93
N GLY A 179 14.75 7.80 4.82
CA GLY A 179 13.47 8.29 5.32
C GLY A 179 13.11 7.79 6.72
N HIS A 180 12.04 8.33 7.31
CA HIS A 180 11.50 7.92 8.62
C HIS A 180 10.33 6.92 8.52
N ALA A 181 10.26 6.16 7.43
CA ALA A 181 9.16 5.22 7.15
C ALA A 181 8.85 4.26 8.32
N HIS A 182 9.90 3.67 8.93
CA HIS A 182 9.73 2.73 10.04
C HIS A 182 9.30 3.42 11.33
N ASP A 183 9.86 4.61 11.62
CA ASP A 183 9.48 5.41 12.79
C ASP A 183 8.02 5.86 12.70
N HIS A 184 7.59 6.35 11.53
CA HIS A 184 6.20 6.74 11.30
C HIS A 184 5.25 5.54 11.45
N ALA A 185 5.59 4.36 10.93
CA ALA A 185 4.79 3.16 11.14
C ALA A 185 4.65 2.83 12.63
N LYS A 186 5.74 2.93 13.40
CA LYS A 186 5.73 2.75 14.86
C LYS A 186 4.84 3.77 15.56
N MET A 187 4.94 5.06 15.22
CA MET A 187 4.09 6.12 15.79
C MET A 187 2.61 5.91 15.45
N ILE A 188 2.29 5.50 14.22
CA ILE A 188 0.90 5.20 13.81
C ILE A 188 0.32 4.09 14.69
N VAL A 189 1.07 3.00 14.90
CA VAL A 189 0.59 1.85 15.68
C VAL A 189 0.54 2.19 17.18
N GLN A 190 1.66 2.60 17.77
CA GLN A 190 1.82 2.70 19.22
C GLN A 190 1.18 3.95 19.82
N GLU A 191 1.33 5.10 19.16
CA GLU A 191 0.85 6.39 19.70
C GLU A 191 -0.59 6.68 19.24
N ASN A 192 -0.94 6.24 18.02
CA ASN A 192 -2.23 6.57 17.38
C ASN A 192 -3.16 5.36 17.26
N LYS A 193 -2.81 4.21 17.85
CA LYS A 193 -3.63 2.98 17.88
C LYS A 193 -4.10 2.53 16.49
N GLY A 194 -3.24 2.73 15.47
CA GLY A 194 -3.61 2.58 14.08
C GLY A 194 -4.20 1.20 13.74
N LEU A 195 -3.66 0.11 14.31
CA LEU A 195 -4.17 -1.24 14.07
C LEU A 195 -5.61 -1.39 14.59
N LYS A 196 -5.87 -0.94 15.82
CA LYS A 196 -7.22 -0.96 16.40
C LYS A 196 -8.20 -0.15 15.56
N VAL A 197 -7.81 1.05 15.15
CA VAL A 197 -8.65 1.92 14.30
C VAL A 197 -9.02 1.23 12.99
N LEU A 198 -8.06 0.57 12.32
CA LEU A 198 -8.32 -0.13 11.06
C LEU A 198 -9.22 -1.36 11.23
N ILE A 199 -9.01 -2.15 12.29
CA ILE A 199 -9.82 -3.34 12.58
C ILE A 199 -11.27 -2.96 12.92
N GLU A 200 -11.47 -1.91 13.73
CA GLU A 200 -12.82 -1.42 14.04
C GLU A 200 -13.51 -0.81 12.81
N ALA A 201 -12.76 -0.08 11.97
CA ALA A 201 -13.30 0.45 10.72
C ALA A 201 -13.74 -0.67 9.76
N ALA A 202 -13.01 -1.79 9.70
CA ALA A 202 -13.39 -2.92 8.85
C ALA A 202 -14.78 -3.49 9.24
N LYS A 203 -15.09 -3.52 10.53
CA LYS A 203 -16.40 -3.96 11.03
C LYS A 203 -17.54 -3.02 10.64
N ALA A 204 -17.25 -1.75 10.32
CA ALA A 204 -18.25 -0.78 9.90
C ALA A 204 -18.57 -0.83 8.39
N PHE A 205 -17.81 -1.60 7.60
CA PHE A 205 -17.96 -1.73 6.14
C PHE A 205 -18.10 -3.19 5.67
N PRO A 206 -18.95 -4.03 6.29
CA PRO A 206 -19.04 -5.45 5.94
C PRO A 206 -19.35 -5.69 4.46
N ASP A 207 -20.17 -4.83 3.86
CA ASP A 207 -20.64 -4.96 2.47
C ASP A 207 -19.87 -4.08 1.47
N ASN A 208 -18.70 -3.53 1.84
CA ASN A 208 -17.91 -2.68 0.94
C ASN A 208 -16.49 -3.24 0.69
N PRO A 209 -16.35 -4.17 -0.28
CA PRO A 209 -15.08 -4.79 -0.61
C PRO A 209 -13.97 -3.80 -1.00
N SER A 210 -14.33 -2.65 -1.61
CA SER A 210 -13.36 -1.61 -1.97
C SER A 210 -12.71 -1.01 -0.72
N ILE A 211 -13.49 -0.67 0.31
CA ILE A 211 -12.95 -0.10 1.54
C ILE A 211 -12.24 -1.15 2.39
N LEU A 212 -12.79 -2.36 2.47
CA LEU A 212 -12.12 -3.47 3.14
C LEU A 212 -10.74 -3.76 2.53
N SER A 213 -10.61 -3.65 1.20
CA SER A 213 -9.32 -3.80 0.51
C SER A 213 -8.32 -2.75 0.97
N GLU A 214 -8.75 -1.50 1.13
CA GLU A 214 -7.90 -0.39 1.57
C GLU A 214 -7.48 -0.51 3.03
N LEU A 215 -8.39 -0.99 3.89
CA LEU A 215 -8.11 -1.25 5.29
C LEU A 215 -7.11 -2.41 5.44
N CYS A 216 -7.32 -3.53 4.75
CA CYS A 216 -6.39 -4.67 4.75
C CYS A 216 -5.01 -4.28 4.21
N SER A 217 -4.96 -3.48 3.13
CA SER A 217 -3.70 -2.99 2.55
C SER A 217 -2.94 -2.06 3.52
N THR A 218 -3.66 -1.25 4.30
CA THR A 218 -3.05 -0.38 5.31
C THR A 218 -2.58 -1.18 6.52
N LEU A 219 -3.38 -2.16 6.96
CA LEU A 219 -3.03 -3.07 8.04
C LEU A 219 -1.74 -3.84 7.73
N SER A 220 -1.64 -4.42 6.53
CA SER A 220 -0.45 -5.17 6.09
C SER A 220 0.80 -4.28 6.06
N ARG A 221 0.65 -2.99 5.69
CA ARG A 221 1.76 -2.03 5.65
C ARG A 221 2.27 -1.62 7.02
N LEU A 222 1.42 -1.71 8.05
CA LEU A 222 1.76 -1.38 9.45
C LEU A 222 2.22 -2.61 10.25
N ALA A 223 1.82 -3.82 9.87
CA ALA A 223 2.24 -5.08 10.50
C ALA A 223 3.68 -5.49 10.12
N VAL A 224 4.66 -4.63 10.46
CA VAL A 224 6.08 -4.78 10.07
C VAL A 224 7.01 -5.18 11.22
N ARG A 225 6.45 -5.46 12.40
CA ARG A 225 7.19 -5.85 13.62
C ARG A 225 6.46 -6.99 14.32
N ASN A 226 7.21 -7.87 15.00
CA ASN A 226 6.65 -9.04 15.67
C ASN A 226 5.56 -8.67 16.69
N GLU A 227 5.77 -7.59 17.45
CA GLU A 227 4.78 -7.11 18.42
C GLU A 227 3.51 -6.57 17.75
N PHE A 228 3.62 -5.95 16.56
CA PHE A 228 2.47 -5.42 15.81
C PHE A 228 1.65 -6.55 15.17
N CYS A 229 2.33 -7.59 14.69
CA CYS A 229 1.66 -8.79 14.21
C CYS A 229 0.82 -9.46 15.31
N GLN A 230 1.38 -9.58 16.52
CA GLN A 230 0.65 -10.13 17.67
C GLN A 230 -0.53 -9.23 18.06
N GLU A 231 -0.33 -7.90 18.09
CA GLU A 231 -1.39 -6.94 18.41
C GLU A 231 -2.60 -7.06 17.45
N VAL A 232 -2.39 -7.34 16.16
CA VAL A 232 -3.50 -7.61 15.23
C VAL A 232 -4.35 -8.79 15.70
N VAL A 233 -3.73 -9.87 16.19
CA VAL A 233 -4.45 -11.05 16.71
C VAL A 233 -5.17 -10.69 18.02
N ASP A 234 -4.50 -10.00 18.93
CA ASP A 234 -5.05 -9.61 20.24
C ASP A 234 -6.27 -8.67 20.10
N LEU A 235 -6.30 -7.85 19.04
CA LEU A 235 -7.42 -6.99 18.68
C LEU A 235 -8.55 -7.72 17.93
N GLY A 236 -8.43 -9.03 17.70
CA GLY A 236 -9.41 -9.84 16.96
C GLY A 236 -9.33 -9.69 15.44
N GLY A 237 -8.26 -9.07 14.91
CA GLY A 237 -8.07 -8.83 13.48
C GLY A 237 -7.92 -10.11 12.66
N LEU A 238 -7.33 -11.18 13.22
CA LEU A 238 -7.26 -12.48 12.54
C LEU A 238 -8.65 -13.03 12.22
N GLY A 239 -9.59 -12.95 13.16
CA GLY A 239 -10.96 -13.39 12.94
C GLY A 239 -11.64 -12.61 11.80
N VAL A 240 -11.42 -11.30 11.74
CA VAL A 240 -11.90 -10.45 10.63
C VAL A 240 -11.31 -10.89 9.30
N LEU A 241 -9.98 -11.09 9.22
CA LEU A 241 -9.33 -11.53 7.98
C LEU A 241 -9.82 -12.90 7.50
N MET A 242 -10.03 -13.84 8.43
CA MET A 242 -10.56 -15.16 8.10
C MET A 242 -12.01 -15.10 7.59
N ALA A 243 -12.86 -14.29 8.23
CA ALA A 243 -14.22 -14.05 7.76
C ALA A 243 -14.24 -13.42 6.36
N LEU A 244 -13.40 -12.40 6.11
CA LEU A 244 -13.30 -11.78 4.79
C LEU A 244 -12.85 -12.76 3.71
N LEU A 245 -11.94 -13.69 4.02
CA LEU A 245 -11.48 -14.68 3.05
C LEU A 245 -12.56 -15.73 2.72
N ALA A 246 -13.40 -16.06 3.70
CA ALA A 246 -14.50 -17.01 3.54
C ALA A 246 -15.73 -16.38 2.87
N ASP A 247 -16.18 -15.22 3.36
CA ASP A 247 -17.45 -14.60 2.96
C ASP A 247 -17.33 -13.79 1.67
N CYS A 248 -16.15 -13.24 1.40
CA CYS A 248 -15.89 -12.40 0.23
C CYS A 248 -14.95 -13.07 -0.78
N ILE A 249 -14.95 -14.41 -0.83
CA ILE A 249 -14.03 -15.17 -1.67
C ILE A 249 -14.15 -14.80 -3.15
N ASP A 250 -15.29 -14.34 -3.65
CA ASP A 250 -15.48 -13.94 -5.05
C ASP A 250 -14.90 -12.57 -5.40
N HIS A 251 -14.52 -11.77 -4.41
CA HIS A 251 -13.95 -10.43 -4.60
C HIS A 251 -12.42 -10.47 -4.74
N GLN A 252 -11.94 -10.76 -5.95
CA GLN A 252 -10.50 -10.96 -6.26
C GLN A 252 -9.57 -9.90 -5.64
N ASP A 253 -9.90 -8.60 -5.75
CA ASP A 253 -9.06 -7.52 -5.22
C ASP A 253 -9.00 -7.50 -3.69
N LEU A 254 -10.11 -7.79 -3.02
CA LEU A 254 -10.16 -7.90 -1.56
C LEU A 254 -9.39 -9.13 -1.10
N VAL A 255 -9.63 -10.30 -1.71
CA VAL A 255 -8.91 -11.54 -1.43
C VAL A 255 -7.41 -11.34 -1.50
N LYS A 256 -6.92 -10.69 -2.57
CA LYS A 256 -5.50 -10.34 -2.72
C LYS A 256 -4.97 -9.53 -1.52
N GLN A 257 -5.71 -8.52 -1.05
CA GLN A 257 -5.28 -7.71 0.10
C GLN A 257 -5.37 -8.47 1.43
N VAL A 258 -6.37 -9.35 1.60
CA VAL A 258 -6.49 -10.21 2.79
C VAL A 258 -5.32 -11.20 2.86
N LEU A 259 -4.97 -11.84 1.74
CA LEU A 259 -3.80 -12.72 1.66
C LEU A 259 -2.49 -11.97 1.97
N SER A 260 -2.36 -10.74 1.48
CA SER A 260 -1.23 -9.85 1.81
C SER A 260 -1.18 -9.52 3.30
N ALA A 261 -2.32 -9.27 3.94
CA ALA A 261 -2.42 -9.03 5.37
C ALA A 261 -2.07 -10.28 6.20
N LEU A 262 -2.59 -11.45 5.85
CA LEU A 262 -2.24 -12.74 6.49
C LEU A 262 -0.73 -13.00 6.40
N ARG A 263 -0.14 -12.79 5.22
CA ARG A 263 1.32 -12.89 5.02
C ARG A 263 2.09 -11.93 5.92
N ALA A 264 1.63 -10.68 6.05
CA ALA A 264 2.31 -9.67 6.86
C ALA A 264 2.30 -10.03 8.35
N ILE A 265 1.12 -10.37 8.90
CA ILE A 265 1.01 -10.75 10.32
C ILE A 265 1.71 -12.09 10.63
N ALA A 266 1.85 -12.98 9.65
CA ALA A 266 2.66 -14.19 9.75
C ALA A 266 4.17 -13.93 9.90
N GLY A 267 4.61 -12.66 9.97
CA GLY A 267 5.95 -12.29 10.42
C GLY A 267 6.28 -12.73 11.86
N ASN A 268 5.25 -12.96 12.69
CA ASN A 268 5.37 -13.49 14.05
C ASN A 268 5.08 -15.00 14.08
N ASP A 269 5.95 -15.78 14.73
CA ASP A 269 5.88 -17.24 14.76
C ASP A 269 4.66 -17.80 15.53
N ASP A 270 4.17 -17.12 16.56
CA ASP A 270 2.94 -17.49 17.28
C ASP A 270 1.70 -17.20 16.42
N VAL A 271 1.75 -16.11 15.65
CA VAL A 271 0.69 -15.71 14.72
C VAL A 271 0.60 -16.68 13.55
N LYS A 272 1.73 -17.23 13.04
CA LYS A 272 1.69 -18.31 12.04
C LYS A 272 0.85 -19.49 12.53
N ASP A 273 1.11 -19.94 13.75
CA ASP A 273 0.40 -21.08 14.31
C ASP A 273 -1.07 -20.73 14.59
N ALA A 274 -1.36 -19.48 14.95
CA ALA A 274 -2.73 -18.99 15.11
C ALA A 274 -3.50 -19.00 13.76
N ILE A 275 -2.87 -18.57 12.67
CA ILE A 275 -3.47 -18.61 11.32
C ILE A 275 -3.78 -20.07 10.93
N VAL A 276 -2.82 -20.98 11.12
CA VAL A 276 -3.02 -22.41 10.79
C VAL A 276 -4.13 -23.02 11.65
N ARG A 277 -4.14 -22.78 12.96
CA ARG A 277 -5.21 -23.25 13.86
C ARG A 277 -6.60 -22.69 13.51
N ALA A 278 -6.66 -21.52 12.89
CA ALA A 278 -7.91 -20.90 12.44
C ALA A 278 -8.41 -21.42 11.08
N GLY A 279 -7.76 -22.44 10.48
CA GLY A 279 -8.11 -22.93 9.14
C GLY A 279 -7.56 -22.07 8.01
N GLY A 280 -6.53 -21.25 8.29
CA GLY A 280 -5.92 -20.34 7.32
C GLY A 280 -5.39 -21.05 6.08
N THR A 281 -4.81 -22.25 6.24
CA THR A 281 -4.26 -23.04 5.15
C THR A 281 -5.33 -23.37 4.12
N GLU A 282 -6.44 -23.94 4.56
CA GLU A 282 -7.57 -24.38 3.73
C GLU A 282 -8.19 -23.17 3.01
N CYS A 283 -8.39 -22.05 3.72
CA CYS A 283 -8.93 -20.83 3.12
C CYS A 283 -7.98 -20.23 2.06
N ILE A 284 -6.67 -20.21 2.31
CA ILE A 284 -5.69 -19.70 1.34
C ILE A 284 -5.65 -20.58 0.08
N VAL A 285 -5.68 -21.91 0.25
CA VAL A 285 -5.73 -22.84 -0.88
C VAL A 285 -7.02 -22.68 -1.67
N ALA A 286 -8.17 -22.60 -0.99
CA ALA A 286 -9.46 -22.38 -1.64
C ALA A 286 -9.48 -21.06 -2.44
N ALA A 287 -8.98 -19.96 -1.86
CA ALA A 287 -8.87 -18.67 -2.54
C ALA A 287 -7.97 -18.74 -3.79
N MET A 288 -6.84 -19.45 -3.70
CA MET A 288 -5.93 -19.65 -4.83
C MET A 288 -6.57 -20.48 -5.94
N THR A 289 -7.32 -21.53 -5.60
CA THR A 289 -8.02 -22.38 -6.56
C THR A 289 -9.17 -21.62 -7.24
N GLN A 290 -9.98 -20.89 -6.47
CA GLN A 290 -11.09 -20.08 -7.00
C GLN A 290 -10.58 -19.02 -7.99
N HIS A 291 -9.48 -18.35 -7.65
CA HIS A 291 -8.87 -17.30 -8.47
C HIS A 291 -7.62 -17.76 -9.20
N LEU A 292 -7.57 -19.03 -9.65
CA LEU A 292 -6.39 -19.57 -10.33
C LEU A 292 -6.03 -18.76 -11.59
N ALA A 293 -6.99 -18.11 -12.24
CA ALA A 293 -6.75 -17.24 -13.38
C ALA A 293 -6.08 -15.89 -13.02
N SER A 294 -6.04 -15.51 -11.74
CA SER A 294 -5.43 -14.27 -11.25
C SER A 294 -3.99 -14.51 -10.77
N PRO A 295 -2.97 -14.04 -11.51
CA PRO A 295 -1.59 -14.23 -11.07
C PRO A 295 -1.29 -13.52 -9.76
N GLN A 296 -1.95 -12.38 -9.49
CA GLN A 296 -1.74 -11.64 -8.24
C GLN A 296 -2.28 -12.41 -7.03
N VAL A 297 -3.43 -13.09 -7.14
CA VAL A 297 -3.94 -13.93 -6.04
C VAL A 297 -3.04 -15.15 -5.85
N CYS A 298 -2.66 -15.84 -6.93
CA CYS A 298 -1.72 -16.95 -6.88
C CYS A 298 -0.39 -16.58 -6.21
N GLU A 299 0.19 -15.43 -6.57
CA GLU A 299 1.42 -14.94 -5.95
C GLU A 299 1.23 -14.70 -4.45
N GLN A 300 0.16 -14.01 -4.03
CA GLN A 300 -0.06 -13.72 -2.62
C GLN A 300 -0.40 -14.97 -1.80
N SER A 301 -1.15 -15.93 -2.36
CA SER A 301 -1.44 -17.21 -1.72
C SER A 301 -0.16 -18.03 -1.51
N CYS A 302 0.65 -18.21 -2.56
CA CYS A 302 1.96 -18.87 -2.45
C CYS A 302 2.86 -18.16 -1.42
N ALA A 303 2.88 -16.83 -1.42
CA ALA A 303 3.68 -16.06 -0.48
C ALA A 303 3.19 -16.20 0.97
N ALA A 304 1.88 -16.22 1.21
CA ALA A 304 1.30 -16.44 2.54
C ALA A 304 1.66 -17.84 3.07
N LEU A 305 1.39 -18.89 2.29
CA LEU A 305 1.75 -20.28 2.63
C LEU A 305 3.26 -20.42 2.87
N CYS A 306 4.09 -19.75 2.05
CA CYS A 306 5.54 -19.78 2.16
C CYS A 306 6.01 -19.26 3.53
N VAL A 307 5.42 -18.16 4.02
CA VAL A 307 5.74 -17.59 5.34
C VAL A 307 5.22 -18.49 6.47
N LEU A 308 4.04 -19.09 6.33
CA LEU A 308 3.48 -20.03 7.31
C LEU A 308 4.35 -21.28 7.49
N ALA A 309 4.93 -21.80 6.40
CA ALA A 309 5.85 -22.94 6.41
C ALA A 309 7.26 -22.59 6.96
N LEU A 310 7.64 -21.31 6.93
CA LEU A 310 9.01 -20.89 7.23
C LEU A 310 9.38 -21.18 8.68
N ARG A 311 10.30 -22.14 8.86
CA ARG A 311 10.82 -22.63 10.17
C ARG A 311 9.72 -23.25 11.06
N LYS A 312 8.67 -23.80 10.46
CA LYS A 312 7.53 -24.42 11.15
C LYS A 312 7.17 -25.77 10.51
N PRO A 313 7.90 -26.86 10.82
CA PRO A 313 7.67 -28.17 10.18
C PRO A 313 6.24 -28.70 10.40
N GLU A 314 5.60 -28.38 11.54
CA GLU A 314 4.21 -28.73 11.82
C GLU A 314 3.26 -28.00 10.87
N ASN A 315 3.47 -26.71 10.62
CA ASN A 315 2.68 -25.96 9.64
C ASN A 315 2.95 -26.45 8.22
N SER A 316 4.19 -26.81 7.88
CA SER A 316 4.50 -27.42 6.58
C SER A 316 3.72 -28.71 6.35
N GLN A 317 3.57 -29.55 7.38
CA GLN A 317 2.74 -30.75 7.30
C GLN A 317 1.28 -30.41 6.97
N VAL A 318 0.67 -29.49 7.72
CA VAL A 318 -0.72 -29.04 7.48
C VAL A 318 -0.88 -28.46 6.06
N ILE A 319 0.10 -27.69 5.58
CA ILE A 319 0.07 -27.12 4.23
C ILE A 319 0.12 -28.21 3.15
N VAL A 320 0.95 -29.23 3.31
CA VAL A 320 1.02 -30.35 2.35
C VAL A 320 -0.25 -31.18 2.39
N GLU A 321 -0.73 -31.54 3.58
CA GLU A 321 -1.97 -32.31 3.78
C GLU A 321 -3.21 -31.56 3.25
N GLY A 322 -3.23 -30.24 3.39
CA GLY A 322 -4.25 -29.35 2.85
C GLY A 322 -4.13 -29.06 1.34
N GLY A 323 -3.23 -29.72 0.62
CA GLY A 323 -3.07 -29.58 -0.83
C GLY A 323 -2.34 -28.32 -1.29
N GLY A 324 -1.70 -27.57 -0.39
CA GLY A 324 -1.00 -26.33 -0.72
C GLY A 324 0.15 -26.49 -1.70
N ALA A 325 0.88 -27.61 -1.65
CA ALA A 325 1.92 -27.91 -2.64
C ALA A 325 1.35 -28.10 -4.05
N LEU A 326 0.29 -28.91 -4.19
CA LEU A 326 -0.39 -29.12 -5.47
C LEU A 326 -0.92 -27.80 -6.03
N ALA A 327 -1.62 -27.03 -5.21
CA ALA A 327 -2.22 -25.78 -5.63
C ALA A 327 -1.14 -24.75 -6.09
N ALA A 328 0.03 -24.73 -5.44
CA ALA A 328 1.15 -23.90 -5.89
C ALA A 328 1.72 -24.35 -7.26
N LEU A 329 1.81 -25.66 -7.50
CA LEU A 329 2.25 -26.19 -8.79
C LEU A 329 1.23 -25.90 -9.91
N GLU A 330 -0.07 -25.98 -9.62
CA GLU A 330 -1.12 -25.56 -10.57
C GLU A 330 -1.05 -24.07 -10.89
N ALA A 331 -0.77 -23.23 -9.89
CA ALA A 331 -0.51 -21.81 -10.12
C ALA A 331 0.73 -21.58 -11.01
N MET A 332 1.80 -22.36 -10.83
CA MET A 332 2.97 -22.30 -11.72
C MET A 332 2.62 -22.68 -13.16
N LYS A 333 1.79 -23.70 -13.36
CA LYS A 333 1.31 -24.13 -14.69
C LYS A 333 0.42 -23.08 -15.35
N ALA A 334 -0.48 -22.46 -14.59
CA ALA A 334 -1.37 -21.42 -15.08
C ALA A 334 -0.63 -20.13 -15.47
N HIS A 335 0.45 -19.79 -14.75
CA HIS A 335 1.16 -18.51 -14.90
C HIS A 335 2.67 -18.67 -15.17
N PRO A 336 3.08 -19.34 -16.27
CA PRO A 336 4.49 -19.62 -16.55
C PRO A 336 5.31 -18.36 -16.84
N LYS A 337 4.66 -17.25 -17.23
CA LYS A 337 5.31 -15.96 -17.55
C LYS A 337 5.39 -15.00 -16.37
N GLU A 338 4.72 -15.30 -15.26
CA GLU A 338 4.62 -14.40 -14.12
C GLU A 338 5.70 -14.73 -13.09
N ALA A 339 6.82 -14.01 -13.14
CA ALA A 339 7.98 -14.26 -12.29
C ALA A 339 7.64 -14.27 -10.79
N GLY A 340 6.69 -13.43 -10.35
CA GLY A 340 6.23 -13.37 -8.97
C GLY A 340 5.64 -14.70 -8.49
N VAL A 341 4.72 -15.29 -9.26
CA VAL A 341 4.10 -16.59 -8.95
C VAL A 341 5.16 -17.69 -8.88
N GLN A 342 6.02 -17.76 -9.90
CA GLN A 342 7.08 -18.78 -10.00
C GLN A 342 8.04 -18.70 -8.81
N LYS A 343 8.46 -17.48 -8.44
CA LYS A 343 9.36 -17.25 -7.32
C LYS A 343 8.73 -17.68 -6.00
N GLN A 344 7.50 -17.24 -5.72
CA GLN A 344 6.83 -17.56 -4.45
C GLN A 344 6.51 -19.05 -4.33
N ALA A 345 6.09 -19.71 -5.42
CA ALA A 345 5.88 -21.15 -5.43
C ALA A 345 7.19 -21.92 -5.17
N CYS A 346 8.29 -21.56 -5.84
CA CYS A 346 9.60 -22.16 -5.55
C CYS A 346 10.01 -21.95 -4.07
N MET A 347 9.79 -20.75 -3.51
CA MET A 347 10.10 -20.46 -2.10
C MET A 347 9.26 -21.32 -1.14
N LEU A 348 7.96 -21.47 -1.44
CA LEU A 348 7.05 -22.33 -0.68
C LEU A 348 7.54 -23.77 -0.71
N ILE A 349 7.73 -24.36 -1.89
CA ILE A 349 8.18 -25.75 -2.03
C ILE A 349 9.47 -25.99 -1.27
N ARG A 350 10.46 -25.11 -1.42
CA ARG A 350 11.71 -25.15 -0.63
C ARG A 350 11.42 -25.20 0.87
N ASN A 351 10.58 -24.29 1.38
CA ASN A 351 10.28 -24.24 2.82
C ASN A 351 9.54 -25.49 3.33
N LEU A 352 8.70 -26.12 2.50
CA LEU A 352 7.98 -27.35 2.86
C LEU A 352 8.94 -28.53 3.07
N VAL A 353 10.03 -28.61 2.32
CA VAL A 353 10.98 -29.76 2.37
C VAL A 353 12.31 -29.47 3.08
N ALA A 354 12.63 -28.19 3.36
CA ALA A 354 13.93 -27.79 3.93
C ALA A 354 14.26 -28.41 5.30
N ARG A 355 13.24 -28.80 6.09
CA ARG A 355 13.41 -29.38 7.43
C ARG A 355 12.93 -30.83 7.53
N SER A 356 12.30 -31.36 6.49
CA SER A 356 11.82 -32.74 6.43
C SER A 356 11.73 -33.20 4.98
N GLN A 357 12.34 -34.35 4.68
CA GLN A 357 12.25 -34.98 3.36
C GLN A 357 10.97 -35.81 3.18
N ALA A 358 10.11 -35.89 4.21
CA ALA A 358 8.92 -36.73 4.20
C ALA A 358 7.97 -36.41 3.03
N PHE A 359 7.94 -35.15 2.57
CA PHE A 359 7.07 -34.70 1.50
C PHE A 359 7.77 -34.60 0.14
N SER A 360 9.09 -34.82 0.06
CA SER A 360 9.86 -34.60 -1.17
C SER A 360 9.37 -35.50 -2.30
N GLN A 361 9.23 -36.81 -2.05
CA GLN A 361 8.75 -37.74 -3.09
C GLN A 361 7.33 -37.39 -3.54
N LEU A 362 6.43 -37.11 -2.59
CA LEU A 362 5.06 -36.69 -2.91
C LEU A 362 5.04 -35.46 -3.83
N ILE A 363 5.82 -34.43 -3.50
CA ILE A 363 5.89 -33.19 -4.29
C ILE A 363 6.53 -33.44 -5.67
N LEU A 364 7.53 -34.33 -5.75
CA LEU A 364 8.13 -34.74 -7.02
C LEU A 364 7.14 -35.49 -7.91
N ASP A 365 6.33 -36.38 -7.33
CA ASP A 365 5.30 -37.14 -8.05
C ASP A 365 4.20 -36.22 -8.64
N LEU A 366 4.00 -35.04 -8.06
CA LEU A 366 3.13 -33.98 -8.61
C LEU A 366 3.75 -33.22 -9.81
N GLY A 367 4.99 -33.52 -10.18
CA GLY A 367 5.71 -32.90 -11.29
C GLY A 367 6.48 -31.62 -10.93
N ALA A 368 6.82 -31.41 -9.65
CA ALA A 368 7.49 -30.21 -9.20
C ALA A 368 8.83 -29.93 -9.89
N GLU A 369 9.64 -30.97 -10.13
CA GLU A 369 10.97 -30.80 -10.72
C GLU A 369 10.92 -30.07 -12.08
N ALA A 370 10.06 -30.54 -13.00
CA ALA A 370 9.94 -29.95 -14.32
C ALA A 370 9.50 -28.48 -14.27
N LEU A 371 8.56 -28.15 -13.39
CA LEU A 371 8.04 -26.78 -13.23
C LEU A 371 9.09 -25.85 -12.61
N ILE A 372 9.83 -26.31 -11.60
CA ILE A 372 10.88 -25.51 -10.96
C ILE A 372 12.05 -25.29 -11.93
N VAL A 373 12.41 -26.30 -12.73
CA VAL A 373 13.42 -26.15 -13.79
C VAL A 373 12.96 -25.15 -14.85
N GLN A 374 11.69 -25.21 -15.28
CA GLN A 374 11.13 -24.26 -16.23
C GLN A 374 11.14 -22.82 -15.67
N ALA A 375 10.72 -22.64 -14.42
CA ALA A 375 10.76 -21.36 -13.72
C ALA A 375 12.18 -20.78 -13.68
N ARG A 376 13.18 -21.62 -13.35
CA ARG A 376 14.59 -21.24 -13.30
C ARG A 376 15.12 -20.74 -14.64
N VAL A 377 14.73 -21.39 -15.74
CA VAL A 377 15.18 -21.03 -17.09
C VAL A 377 14.47 -19.78 -17.60
N ALA A 378 13.17 -19.64 -17.34
CA ALA A 378 12.37 -18.53 -17.83
C ALA A 378 12.62 -17.22 -17.07
N HIS A 379 12.97 -17.30 -15.78
CA HIS A 379 13.02 -16.13 -14.88
C HIS A 379 14.33 -16.06 -14.11
N ARG A 380 15.18 -15.08 -14.44
CA ARG A 380 16.47 -14.85 -13.76
C ARG A 380 16.31 -14.68 -12.24
N ASP A 381 15.28 -13.98 -11.81
CA ASP A 381 15.01 -13.72 -10.38
C ASP A 381 14.59 -14.97 -9.59
N CYS A 382 14.31 -16.09 -10.28
CA CYS A 382 14.01 -17.37 -9.69
C CYS A 382 15.26 -18.25 -9.52
N GLU A 383 16.43 -17.87 -10.04
CA GLU A 383 17.58 -18.77 -10.16
C GLU A 383 17.98 -19.42 -8.83
N ASP A 384 18.28 -18.60 -7.83
CA ASP A 384 18.76 -19.07 -6.52
C ASP A 384 17.69 -19.87 -5.77
N VAL A 385 16.44 -19.39 -5.79
CA VAL A 385 15.35 -20.06 -5.08
C VAL A 385 14.99 -21.39 -5.74
N ALA A 386 14.95 -21.46 -7.07
CA ALA A 386 14.64 -22.69 -7.79
C ALA A 386 15.74 -23.74 -7.60
N LYS A 387 17.02 -23.32 -7.63
CA LYS A 387 18.15 -24.20 -7.28
C LYS A 387 18.05 -24.72 -5.85
N ALA A 388 17.71 -23.86 -4.90
CA ALA A 388 17.53 -24.27 -3.51
C ALA A 388 16.36 -25.25 -3.33
N ALA A 389 15.22 -25.00 -3.99
CA ALA A 389 14.07 -25.89 -3.96
C ALA A 389 14.40 -27.27 -4.55
N LEU A 390 15.03 -27.32 -5.73
CA LEU A 390 15.46 -28.57 -6.38
C LEU A 390 16.45 -29.34 -5.51
N ARG A 391 17.44 -28.66 -4.92
CA ARG A 391 18.40 -29.29 -4.00
C ARG A 391 17.68 -29.89 -2.79
N ASP A 392 16.77 -29.14 -2.17
CA ASP A 392 16.07 -29.57 -0.97
C ASP A 392 15.03 -30.67 -1.26
N LEU A 393 14.59 -30.82 -2.53
CA LEU A 393 13.81 -31.97 -3.01
C LEU A 393 14.66 -33.22 -3.32
N GLY A 394 15.99 -33.09 -3.34
CA GLY A 394 16.89 -34.18 -3.73
C GLY A 394 17.16 -34.29 -5.24
N CYS A 395 16.74 -33.31 -6.04
CA CYS A 395 17.05 -33.25 -7.47
C CYS A 395 18.50 -32.83 -7.70
N HIS A 396 19.03 -33.17 -8.88
CA HIS A 396 20.38 -32.76 -9.26
C HIS A 396 20.45 -31.25 -9.58
N VAL A 397 21.39 -30.55 -8.97
CA VAL A 397 21.62 -29.12 -9.19
C VAL A 397 23.12 -28.84 -9.26
N GLU A 398 23.56 -28.16 -10.32
CA GLU A 398 24.92 -27.62 -10.39
C GLU A 398 25.01 -26.34 -9.54
N LEU A 399 25.78 -26.42 -8.45
CA LEU A 399 26.11 -25.27 -7.62
C LEU A 399 27.46 -24.70 -8.09
N ARG A 400 27.44 -23.46 -8.58
CA ARG A 400 28.67 -22.73 -8.91
C ARG A 400 29.16 -22.03 -7.65
N GLU A 401 30.23 -22.53 -7.06
CA GLU A 401 30.91 -21.84 -5.95
C GLU A 401 31.50 -20.51 -6.47
N LEU A 402 30.89 -19.38 -6.11
CA LEU A 402 31.37 -18.05 -6.47
C LEU A 402 32.56 -17.60 -5.60
N TRP A 403 32.79 -18.27 -4.48
CA TRP A 403 33.88 -17.95 -3.55
C TRP A 403 34.40 -19.22 -2.89
N THR A 404 35.66 -19.56 -3.16
CA THR A 404 36.34 -20.78 -2.65
C THR A 404 37.17 -20.52 -1.39
N GLY A 405 37.20 -19.28 -0.89
CA GLY A 405 37.96 -18.91 0.31
C GLY A 405 39.48 -19.04 0.20
N GLN A 406 40.03 -19.36 -0.97
CA GLN A 406 41.47 -19.32 -1.18
C GLN A 406 41.92 -17.86 -1.19
N LYS A 407 42.62 -17.46 -0.12
CA LYS A 407 43.20 -16.12 0.11
C LYS A 407 43.85 -15.57 -1.17
N GLY A 408 43.16 -14.68 -1.88
CA GLY A 408 43.84 -13.69 -2.71
C GLY A 408 44.64 -12.80 -1.78
N ASN A 409 45.95 -12.70 -2.02
CA ASN A 409 46.88 -11.86 -1.24
C ASN A 409 46.24 -10.49 -0.96
N LEU A 410 45.78 -10.27 0.27
CA LEU A 410 45.58 -8.92 0.76
C LEU A 410 46.98 -8.30 0.74
N ALA A 411 47.17 -7.30 -0.13
CA ALA A 411 48.41 -6.56 -0.20
C ALA A 411 48.77 -6.02 1.20
N PRO A 412 50.07 -6.01 1.55
CA PRO A 412 50.55 -5.72 2.90
C PRO A 412 50.15 -4.33 3.42
#